data_AF-A0A816CZU7-F1
#
_entry.id   AF-A0A816CZU7-F1
#
_cell.length_a   1.000
_cell.length_b   1.000
_cell.length_c   1.000
_cell.angle_alpha   90.00
_cell.angle_beta   90.00
_cell.angle_gamma   90.00
#
_symmetry.space_group_name_H-M   'P 1'
#
loop_
_entity.id
_entity.type
_entity.pdbx_description
1 polymer ?
#
loop_
_entity_poly.entity_id
_entity_poly.type
_entity_poly.pdbx_seq_one_letter_code
_entity_poly.pdbx_strand_id
1 'polypeptide(L)'
;MVKIVLILFFIDADKENYMKYYEISLKLTRPNGLIVIDNTLWCGRIFNPNDNEEGTKVVRQINEHIKNDQSIDVSFLRLGDGITFCRKK
;
A
#
# COMPACT_ATOMS: atom_id res chain seq x y z
N MET A 1 -5.08 30.21 2.62
CA MET A 1 -4.09 29.11 2.72
C MET A 1 -4.50 28.04 1.71
N VAL A 2 -3.69 27.76 0.69
CA VAL A 2 -4.00 26.73 -0.32
C VAL A 2 -3.63 25.37 0.25
N LYS A 3 -4.59 24.45 0.35
CA LYS A 3 -4.34 23.07 0.78
C LYS A 3 -4.03 22.23 -0.45
N ILE A 4 -2.77 21.85 -0.63
CA ILE A 4 -2.38 20.90 -1.68
C ILE A 4 -2.97 19.54 -1.31
N VAL A 5 -3.79 18.99 -2.20
CA VAL A 5 -4.30 17.62 -2.11
C VAL A 5 -3.95 16.90 -3.40
N LEU A 6 -3.36 15.71 -3.26
CA LEU A 6 -2.88 14.96 -4.41
C LEU A 6 -3.97 14.03 -4.94
N ILE A 7 -3.94 13.85 -6.26
CA ILE A 7 -4.87 12.98 -7.00
C ILE A 7 -4.40 11.53 -6.96
N LEU A 8 -3.08 11.34 -6.98
CA LEU A 8 -2.41 10.05 -7.08
C LEU A 8 -1.17 10.03 -6.17
N PHE A 9 -0.97 8.93 -5.46
CA PHE A 9 0.29 8.53 -4.87
C PHE A 9 0.73 7.18 -5.44
N PHE A 10 2.02 7.03 -5.71
CA PHE A 10 2.65 5.78 -6.09
C PHE A 10 3.75 5.47 -5.08
N ILE A 11 3.62 4.34 -4.39
CA ILE A 11 4.52 3.89 -3.32
C ILE A 11 5.36 2.74 -3.88
N ASP A 12 6.61 3.05 -4.20
CA ASP A 12 7.66 2.10 -4.53
C ASP A 12 9.00 2.64 -3.97
N ALA A 13 9.27 2.27 -2.72
CA ALA A 13 10.40 2.74 -1.94
C ALA A 13 10.92 1.62 -1.03
N ASP A 14 11.68 1.96 0.01
CA ASP A 14 12.10 1.00 1.04
C ASP A 14 10.90 0.41 1.79
N LYS A 15 10.90 -0.91 1.95
CA LYS A 15 9.73 -1.65 2.45
C LYS A 15 9.47 -1.39 3.93
N GLU A 16 10.50 -1.08 4.70
CA GLU A 16 10.44 -0.81 6.14
C GLU A 16 9.47 0.34 6.48
N ASN A 17 9.35 1.32 5.58
CA ASN A 17 8.48 2.49 5.78
C ASN A 17 7.15 2.41 5.03
N TYR A 18 6.79 1.27 4.41
CA TYR A 18 5.56 1.15 3.62
C TYR A 18 4.30 1.58 4.39
N MET A 19 4.18 1.16 5.64
CA MET A 19 3.03 1.53 6.48
C MET A 19 2.95 3.05 6.69
N LYS A 20 4.10 3.69 6.97
CA LYS A 20 4.20 5.13 7.14
C LYS A 20 3.86 5.88 5.84
N TYR A 21 4.34 5.41 4.70
CA TYR A 21 4.02 5.98 3.40
C TYR A 21 2.53 5.87 3.09
N TYR A 22 1.92 4.71 3.37
CA TYR A 22 0.48 4.52 3.20
C TYR A 22 -0.32 5.50 4.06
N GLU A 23 -0.05 5.60 5.36
CA GLU A 23 -0.78 6.52 6.25
C GLU A 23 -0.66 7.99 5.84
N ILE A 24 0.56 8.43 5.45
CA ILE A 24 0.79 9.79 4.97
C ILE A 24 0.05 10.02 3.66
N SER A 25 0.15 9.07 2.72
CA SER A 25 -0.54 9.15 1.43
C SER A 25 -2.06 9.22 1.62
N LEU A 26 -2.64 8.44 2.54
CA LEU A 26 -4.06 8.47 2.86
C LEU A 26 -4.50 9.82 3.41
N LYS A 27 -3.69 10.47 4.25
CA LYS A 27 -3.96 11.82 4.77
C LYS A 27 -3.91 12.90 3.68
N LEU A 28 -2.97 12.80 2.75
CA LEU A 28 -2.70 13.80 1.71
C LEU A 28 -3.54 13.60 0.42
N THR A 29 -4.08 12.41 0.22
CA THR A 29 -4.95 12.08 -0.92
C THR A 29 -6.35 12.66 -0.72
N ARG A 30 -6.90 13.28 -1.76
CA ARG A 30 -8.30 13.74 -1.73
C ARG A 30 -9.30 12.57 -1.76
N PRO A 31 -10.56 12.75 -1.33
CA PRO A 31 -11.62 11.79 -1.62
C PRO A 31 -11.66 11.45 -3.11
N ASN A 32 -11.90 10.17 -3.40
CA ASN A 32 -11.83 9.55 -4.73
C ASN A 32 -10.44 9.64 -5.41
N GLY A 33 -9.39 10.03 -4.68
CA GLY A 33 -8.01 9.93 -5.14
C GLY A 33 -7.47 8.51 -5.00
N LEU A 34 -6.33 8.25 -5.62
CA LEU A 34 -5.76 6.91 -5.74
C LEU A 34 -4.40 6.81 -5.05
N ILE A 35 -4.19 5.72 -4.33
CA ILE A 35 -2.90 5.31 -3.79
C ILE A 35 -2.57 3.98 -4.44
N VAL A 36 -1.39 3.86 -5.02
CA VAL A 36 -0.92 2.66 -5.69
C VAL A 36 0.35 2.19 -4.99
N ILE A 37 0.42 0.90 -4.68
CA ILE A 37 1.53 0.31 -3.94
C ILE A 37 2.11 -0.83 -4.78
N ASP A 38 3.40 -0.77 -5.07
CA ASP A 38 4.12 -1.81 -5.80
C ASP A 38 4.77 -2.84 -4.87
N ASN A 39 5.06 -4.02 -5.41
CA ASN A 39 5.70 -5.17 -4.77
C ASN A 39 4.91 -5.75 -3.58
N THR A 40 3.59 -5.78 -3.72
CA THR A 40 2.70 -6.31 -2.66
C THR A 40 2.69 -7.83 -2.57
N LEU A 41 3.28 -8.56 -3.54
CA LEU A 41 3.57 -10.00 -3.40
C LEU A 41 4.97 -10.28 -2.86
N TRP A 42 5.89 -9.32 -2.93
CA TRP A 42 7.27 -9.43 -2.45
C TRP A 42 8.00 -10.69 -2.94
N CYS A 43 8.02 -10.90 -4.25
CA CYS A 43 8.53 -12.10 -4.94
C CYS A 43 7.89 -13.40 -4.42
N GLY A 44 6.65 -13.33 -3.93
CA GLY A 44 5.93 -14.45 -3.31
C GLY A 44 6.40 -14.80 -1.89
N ARG A 45 7.37 -14.07 -1.31
CA ARG A 45 7.91 -14.33 0.03
C ARG A 45 6.84 -14.21 1.13
N ILE A 46 5.83 -13.37 0.90
CA ILE A 46 4.71 -13.23 1.84
C ILE A 46 3.96 -14.55 2.07
N PHE A 47 4.03 -15.51 1.15
CA PHE A 47 3.37 -16.81 1.27
C PHE A 47 4.16 -17.83 2.10
N ASN A 48 5.45 -17.60 2.37
CA ASN A 48 6.25 -18.52 3.19
C ASN A 48 6.10 -18.18 4.69
N PRO A 49 5.34 -18.93 5.50
CA PRO A 49 5.09 -18.59 6.90
C PRO A 49 6.35 -18.54 7.76
N ASN A 50 7.45 -19.17 7.33
CA ASN A 50 8.72 -19.19 8.06
C ASN A 50 9.65 -18.02 7.73
N ASP A 51 9.35 -17.25 6.67
CA ASP A 51 10.11 -16.05 6.32
C ASP A 51 9.77 -14.93 7.29
N ASN A 52 10.75 -14.60 8.14
CA ASN A 52 10.64 -13.62 9.21
C ASN A 52 11.52 -12.38 8.99
N GLU A 53 12.03 -12.20 7.77
CA GLU A 53 12.73 -10.97 7.41
C GLU A 53 11.80 -9.76 7.56
N GLU A 54 12.39 -8.63 7.96
CA GLU A 54 11.62 -7.43 8.29
C GLU A 54 10.78 -6.94 7.11
N GLY A 55 11.36 -6.89 5.91
CA GLY A 55 10.63 -6.53 4.70
C GLY A 55 9.42 -7.43 4.45
N THR A 56 9.56 -8.74 4.63
CA THR A 56 8.45 -9.70 4.46
C THR A 56 7.35 -9.46 5.49
N LYS A 57 7.71 -9.20 6.76
CA LYS A 57 6.74 -8.87 7.82
C LYS A 57 5.98 -7.59 7.50
N VAL A 58 6.69 -6.54 7.08
CA VAL A 58 6.06 -5.25 6.78
C VAL A 58 5.11 -5.37 5.57
N VAL A 59 5.50 -6.07 4.50
CA VAL A 59 4.60 -6.28 3.35
C VAL A 59 3.35 -7.09 3.75
N ARG A 60 3.47 -8.10 4.62
CA ARG A 60 2.30 -8.80 5.18
C ARG A 60 1.40 -7.88 6.00
N GLN A 61 2.01 -7.06 6.87
CA GLN A 61 1.27 -6.13 7.74
C GLN A 61 0.48 -5.10 6.93
N ILE A 62 1.09 -4.48 5.92
CA ILE A 62 0.39 -3.50 5.09
C ILE A 62 -0.71 -4.15 4.25
N ASN A 63 -0.48 -5.35 3.70
CA ASN A 63 -1.52 -6.08 2.95
C ASN A 63 -2.73 -6.40 3.83
N GLU A 64 -2.51 -6.88 5.06
CA GLU A 64 -3.60 -7.13 6.00
C GLU A 64 -4.25 -5.82 6.47
N HIS A 65 -3.48 -4.75 6.67
CA HIS A 65 -4.05 -3.44 7.02
C HIS A 65 -5.00 -2.94 5.94
N ILE A 66 -4.55 -2.90 4.67
CA ILE A 66 -5.33 -2.44 3.52
C ILE A 66 -6.59 -3.28 3.33
N LYS A 67 -6.47 -4.60 3.43
CA LYS A 67 -7.60 -5.53 3.29
C LYS A 67 -8.72 -5.24 4.31
N ASN A 68 -8.37 -4.74 5.49
CA ASN A 68 -9.30 -4.45 6.58
C ASN A 68 -9.67 -2.96 6.69
N ASP A 69 -9.10 -2.07 5.86
CA ASP A 69 -9.34 -0.64 5.91
C ASP A 69 -10.66 -0.27 5.20
N GLN A 70 -11.67 0.11 5.98
CA GLN A 70 -12.99 0.48 5.45
C GLN A 70 -13.04 1.85 4.78
N SER A 71 -12.02 2.70 4.98
CA SER A 71 -11.96 4.06 4.44
C SER A 71 -11.57 4.12 2.96
N ILE A 72 -11.24 2.96 2.38
CA ILE A 72 -10.85 2.81 0.98
C ILE A 72 -11.72 1.78 0.25
N ASP A 73 -11.69 1.82 -1.08
CA ASP A 73 -11.96 0.65 -1.91
C ASP A 73 -10.63 0.10 -2.43
N VAL A 74 -10.47 -1.22 -2.39
CA VAL A 74 -9.23 -1.91 -2.77
C VAL A 74 -9.43 -2.75 -4.02
N SER A 75 -8.43 -2.76 -4.90
CA SER A 75 -8.29 -3.71 -6.00
C SER A 75 -6.84 -4.18 -6.09
N PHE A 76 -6.64 -5.46 -6.36
CA PHE A 76 -5.31 -6.05 -6.55
C PHE A 76 -5.17 -6.55 -7.97
N LEU A 77 -4.05 -6.20 -8.62
CA LEU A 77 -3.73 -6.67 -9.97
C LEU A 77 -2.46 -7.52 -9.93
N ARG A 78 -2.54 -8.68 -10.61
CA ARG A 78 -1.41 -9.59 -10.86
C ARG A 78 -0.52 -9.05 -11.99
N LEU A 79 0.04 -7.87 -11.79
CA LEU A 79 1.03 -7.27 -12.68
C LEU A 79 2.36 -7.15 -11.92
N GLY A 80 3.47 -7.51 -12.57
CA GLY A 80 4.78 -7.49 -11.95
C GLY A 80 4.82 -8.29 -10.65
N ASP A 81 5.32 -7.67 -9.59
CA ASP A 81 5.38 -8.25 -8.24
C ASP A 81 4.14 -7.93 -7.38
N GLY A 82 2.99 -7.74 -8.03
CA GLY A 82 1.71 -7.44 -7.41
C GLY A 82 1.52 -5.97 -7.10
N ILE A 83 0.51 -5.37 -7.72
CA ILE A 83 0.17 -3.96 -7.54
C ILE A 83 -1.18 -3.87 -6.84
N THR A 84 -1.22 -3.14 -5.72
CA THR A 84 -2.45 -2.86 -4.97
C THR A 84 -2.89 -1.42 -5.22
N PHE A 85 -4.15 -1.25 -5.59
CA PHE A 85 -4.82 0.02 -5.84
C PHE A 85 -5.79 0.29 -4.69
N CYS A 86 -5.60 1.42 -4.00
CA CYS A 86 -6.45 1.88 -2.91
C CYS A 86 -7.09 3.21 -3.30
N ARG A 87 -8.39 3.20 -3.59
CA ARG A 87 -9.17 4.41 -3.86
C ARG A 87 -9.71 4.95 -2.53
N LYS A 88 -9.33 6.15 -2.15
CA LYS A 88 -9.84 6.79 -0.93
C LYS A 88 -11.32 7.15 -1.10
N LYS A 89 -12.17 6.80 -0.13
CA LYS A 89 -13.59 7.19 -0.13
C LYS A 89 -13.77 8.68 0.19
#